data_AF-A0A923QD21-F1
#
_entry.id   AF-A0A923QD21-F1
#
_cell.length_a   1.000
_cell.length_b   1.000
_cell.length_c   1.000
_cell.angle_alpha   90.00
_cell.angle_beta   90.00
_cell.angle_gamma   90.00
#
_symmetry.space_group_name_H-M   'P 1'
#
loop_
_entity.id
_entity.type
_entity.pdbx_description
1 polymer ?
#
loop_
_entity_poly.entity_id
_entity_poly.type
_entity_poly.pdbx_seq_one_letter_code
_entity_poly.pdbx_strand_id
1 'polypeptide(L)'
;NVLLGDDGRIKVADFGLARAIEASTLTATTGLLIGTVAYLAPEQVEHGRADTRTDVYAAGILLFELLTGGPPYTSDSPMSVAYRHVHEDVPPPSTLVDGLPAALDDLVVRATRRDPAARPMDAGAFLAELRTARQDVAPARPHALTLVVPRDAVAPPAAQPPHRRRRLRRTAWVAALSVLLVAALAGGWYVGLGRYTSAPAVLGLSKVDAEAALQKAGLRVDYLPSAYSEDVAAQRIIDQDPRPNGRVRKGGTVMLLNSLGPDRRAVPSVIGSTRAVAAAALERIGLKVGAVTTQFDSRPVGIVVSSDPPSGERARPGAAVALVVSKGPDLLPVPDVTGKPVAEATATLNAAGFRAEPTEVFSDGVPAGRVVSQAPADGQAVRDSAVRLQVSKGPELITVPDLRGSTTPQATAALKALGLTGRAFDLPDGQGRVVTQSPRAGSRVRRGAVVTFYVL
;
A
#
# COMPACT_ATOMS: atom_id res chain seq x y z
N ASN A 1 -7.41 25.79 -28.73
CA ASN A 1 -7.22 26.21 -30.14
C ASN A 1 -6.68 27.64 -30.20
N VAL A 2 -5.59 27.88 -30.94
CA VAL A 2 -5.04 29.24 -31.15
C VAL A 2 -5.28 29.65 -32.60
N LEU A 3 -6.02 30.73 -32.83
CA LEU A 3 -6.39 31.25 -34.13
C LEU A 3 -5.59 32.52 -34.42
N LEU A 4 -5.00 32.60 -35.61
CA LEU A 4 -4.26 33.76 -36.08
C LEU A 4 -5.08 34.50 -37.14
N GLY A 5 -5.48 35.74 -36.86
CA GLY A 5 -6.15 36.59 -37.83
C GLY A 5 -5.18 37.20 -38.84
N ASP A 6 -5.66 37.54 -40.03
CA ASP A 6 -4.88 38.14 -41.12
C ASP A 6 -4.30 39.52 -40.76
N ASP A 7 -4.81 40.15 -39.70
CA ASP A 7 -4.33 41.41 -39.12
C ASP A 7 -3.35 41.22 -37.95
N GLY A 8 -2.88 39.99 -37.73
CA GLY A 8 -1.96 39.63 -36.66
C GLY A 8 -2.62 39.50 -35.28
N ARG A 9 -3.95 39.61 -35.17
CA ARG A 9 -4.63 39.36 -33.88
C ARG A 9 -4.67 37.88 -33.56
N ILE A 10 -4.13 37.51 -32.41
CA ILE A 10 -4.21 36.17 -31.85
C ILE A 10 -5.53 36.05 -31.07
N LYS A 11 -6.32 35.02 -31.37
CA LYS A 11 -7.52 34.66 -30.61
C LYS A 11 -7.36 33.25 -30.08
N VAL A 12 -7.57 33.07 -28.77
CA VAL A 12 -7.62 31.74 -28.17
C VAL A 12 -9.08 31.29 -28.11
N ALA A 13 -9.37 30.16 -28.73
CA ALA A 13 -10.67 29.49 -28.74
C ALA A 13 -10.56 28.13 -28.04
N ASP A 14 -11.63 27.64 -27.40
CA ASP A 14 -11.65 26.44 -26.57
C ASP A 14 -10.63 26.45 -25.42
N PHE A 15 -10.90 27.26 -24.39
CA PHE A 15 -10.23 27.15 -23.10
C PHE A 15 -10.83 25.95 -22.35
N GLY A 16 -10.37 24.75 -22.68
CA GLY A 16 -10.77 23.53 -21.98
C GLY A 16 -10.28 23.58 -20.54
N LEU A 17 -11.12 24.06 -19.61
CA LEU A 17 -10.91 23.83 -18.18
C LEU A 17 -11.04 22.33 -17.94
N ALA A 18 -9.94 21.59 -18.02
CA ALA A 18 -9.89 20.21 -17.57
C ALA A 18 -9.95 20.16 -16.04
N ARG A 19 -11.10 20.51 -15.46
CA ARG A 19 -11.46 19.97 -14.14
C ARG A 19 -11.74 18.50 -14.37
N ALA A 20 -10.79 17.65 -14.00
CA ALA A 20 -11.05 16.25 -13.73
C ALA A 20 -12.11 16.17 -12.62
N ILE A 21 -13.38 16.12 -13.02
CA ILE A 21 -14.47 15.65 -12.18
C ILE A 21 -14.49 14.13 -12.39
N GLU A 22 -14.37 13.41 -11.28
CA GLU A 22 -14.38 11.97 -11.15
C GLU A 22 -15.47 11.29 -12.01
N ALA A 23 -15.06 10.42 -12.93
CA ALA A 23 -15.77 9.24 -13.41
C ALA A 23 -14.76 8.40 -14.19
N SER A 24 -14.33 7.22 -13.73
CA SER A 24 -15.08 5.96 -13.92
C SER A 24 -15.61 5.84 -15.35
N THR A 25 -15.08 4.85 -16.08
CA THR A 25 -15.39 4.47 -17.48
C THR A 25 -14.63 5.23 -18.59
N LEU A 26 -13.63 4.54 -19.13
CA LEU A 26 -13.03 4.77 -20.45
C LEU A 26 -14.08 4.54 -21.56
N THR A 27 -15.04 5.44 -21.68
CA THR A 27 -15.92 5.56 -22.85
C THR A 27 -16.19 7.04 -23.13
N ALA A 28 -15.15 7.79 -23.46
CA ALA A 28 -15.30 9.12 -24.06
C ALA A 28 -15.28 9.00 -25.59
N THR A 29 -16.39 9.43 -26.18
CA THR A 29 -16.73 9.49 -27.60
C THR A 29 -15.64 10.10 -28.48
N THR A 30 -15.18 9.30 -29.45
CA THR A 30 -14.09 9.57 -30.39
C THR A 30 -14.49 10.54 -31.52
N GLY A 31 -14.91 11.76 -31.17
CA GLY A 31 -15.21 12.83 -32.13
C GLY A 31 -14.35 14.08 -31.99
N LEU A 32 -13.80 14.34 -30.79
CA LEU A 32 -13.13 15.60 -30.44
C LEU A 32 -11.65 15.44 -30.00
N LEU A 33 -11.16 14.22 -29.86
CA LEU A 33 -9.87 13.91 -29.19
C LEU A 33 -8.69 13.64 -30.13
N ILE A 34 -8.83 13.85 -31.45
CA ILE A 34 -7.75 13.57 -32.41
C ILE A 34 -6.68 14.67 -32.42
N GLY A 35 -7.01 15.92 -32.02
CA GLY A 35 -6.08 17.06 -32.06
C GLY A 35 -5.37 17.39 -30.73
N THR A 36 -5.98 17.06 -29.58
CA THR A 36 -5.48 17.55 -28.28
C THR A 36 -4.33 16.70 -27.70
N VAL A 37 -4.24 15.42 -28.06
CA VAL A 37 -3.24 14.50 -27.50
C VAL A 37 -1.81 14.88 -27.90
N ALA A 38 -1.64 15.59 -29.01
CA ALA A 38 -0.33 16.05 -29.49
C ALA A 38 0.33 17.10 -28.59
N TYR A 39 -0.42 17.74 -27.68
CA TYR A 39 0.08 18.81 -26.80
C TYR A 39 0.04 18.42 -25.31
N LEU A 40 -0.29 17.16 -25.02
CA LEU A 40 -0.58 16.69 -23.67
C LEU A 40 0.73 16.43 -22.90
N ALA A 41 0.83 16.93 -21.68
CA ALA A 41 2.06 16.83 -20.89
C ALA A 41 2.26 15.43 -20.28
N PRO A 42 3.51 14.97 -20.07
CA PRO A 42 3.81 13.63 -19.53
C PRO A 42 3.06 13.31 -18.23
N GLU A 43 3.02 14.26 -17.30
CA GLU A 43 2.37 14.11 -16.01
C GLU A 43 0.84 13.97 -16.08
N GLN A 44 0.21 14.50 -17.14
CA GLN A 44 -1.22 14.32 -17.38
C GLN A 44 -1.53 12.90 -17.85
N VAL A 45 -0.60 12.24 -18.58
CA VAL A 45 -0.74 10.84 -18.99
C VAL A 45 -0.50 9.89 -17.82
N GLU A 46 0.60 10.10 -17.09
CA GLU A 46 1.05 9.17 -16.04
C GLU A 46 0.19 9.25 -14.78
N HIS A 47 -0.19 10.47 -14.37
CA HIS A 47 -0.78 10.72 -13.05
C HIS A 47 -2.16 11.38 -13.13
N GLY A 48 -2.61 11.81 -14.32
CA GLY A 48 -3.87 12.55 -14.49
C GLY A 48 -3.88 13.92 -13.77
N ARG A 49 -2.70 14.45 -13.42
CA ARG A 49 -2.56 15.74 -12.73
C ARG A 49 -2.12 16.81 -13.71
N ALA A 50 -2.65 18.01 -13.53
CA ALA A 50 -2.24 19.20 -14.27
C ALA A 50 -1.92 20.32 -13.28
N ASP A 51 -0.83 21.05 -13.52
CA ASP A 51 -0.50 22.29 -12.82
C ASP A 51 -0.02 23.35 -13.82
N THR A 52 0.48 24.50 -13.34
CA THR A 52 0.94 25.58 -14.21
C THR A 52 2.07 25.17 -15.17
N ARG A 53 2.85 24.14 -14.84
CA ARG A 53 3.97 23.64 -15.67
C ARG A 53 3.50 22.68 -16.76
N THR A 54 2.31 22.13 -16.60
CA THR A 54 1.61 21.39 -17.66
C THR A 54 1.27 22.31 -18.83
N ASP A 55 0.80 23.53 -18.54
CA ASP A 55 0.52 24.54 -19.58
C ASP A 55 1.81 25.00 -20.29
N VAL A 56 2.92 25.10 -19.55
CA VAL A 56 4.24 25.43 -20.13
C VAL A 56 4.70 24.36 -21.11
N TYR A 57 4.47 23.08 -20.81
CA TYR A 57 4.78 21.99 -21.73
C TYR A 57 3.97 22.11 -23.03
N ALA A 58 2.65 22.26 -22.92
CA ALA A 58 1.78 22.41 -24.08
C ALA A 58 2.16 23.63 -24.94
N ALA A 59 2.51 24.75 -24.30
CA ALA A 59 3.02 25.95 -24.98
C ALA A 59 4.39 25.73 -25.65
N GLY A 60 5.26 24.93 -25.04
CA GLY A 60 6.54 24.51 -25.63
C GLY A 60 6.36 23.64 -26.87
N ILE A 61 5.41 22.69 -26.84
CA ILE A 61 5.05 21.88 -28.03
C ILE A 61 4.46 22.77 -29.13
N LEU A 62 3.59 23.72 -28.78
CA LEU A 62 3.05 24.67 -29.73
C LEU A 62 4.16 25.55 -30.34
N LEU A 63 5.14 25.98 -29.55
CA LEU A 63 6.30 26.71 -30.06
C LEU A 63 7.14 25.86 -31.00
N PHE A 64 7.39 24.59 -30.66
CA PHE A 64 8.07 23.65 -31.56
C PHE A 64 7.34 23.55 -32.90
N GLU A 65 6.01 23.39 -32.87
CA GLU A 65 5.20 23.30 -34.08
C GLU A 65 5.20 24.60 -34.90
N LEU A 66 5.15 25.77 -34.26
CA LEU A 66 5.24 27.05 -34.96
C LEU A 66 6.60 27.24 -35.66
N LEU A 67 7.68 26.69 -35.09
CA LEU A 67 9.03 26.78 -35.64
C LEU A 67 9.26 25.74 -36.76
N THR A 68 8.66 24.56 -36.67
CA THR A 68 8.96 23.42 -37.54
C THR A 68 7.85 23.08 -38.55
N GLY A 69 6.65 23.62 -38.37
CA GLY A 69 5.46 23.34 -39.19
C GLY A 69 4.69 22.08 -38.81
N GLY A 70 5.10 21.35 -37.76
CA GLY A 70 4.38 20.17 -37.25
C GLY A 70 4.77 19.80 -35.81
N PRO A 71 3.94 19.02 -35.09
CA PRO A 71 4.26 18.61 -33.73
C PRO A 71 5.45 17.63 -33.70
N PRO A 72 6.17 17.50 -32.56
CA PRO A 72 7.37 16.67 -32.47
C PRO A 72 7.08 15.17 -32.58
N TYR A 73 5.87 14.74 -32.24
CA TYR A 73 5.45 13.34 -32.34
C TYR A 73 4.20 13.20 -33.19
N THR A 74 4.30 12.39 -34.26
CA THR A 74 3.17 12.01 -35.10
C THR A 74 3.03 10.49 -35.13
N SER A 75 1.83 9.97 -34.88
CA SER A 75 1.51 8.54 -35.04
C SER A 75 0.07 8.38 -35.53
N ASP A 76 -0.21 7.22 -36.14
CA ASP A 76 -1.55 6.82 -36.56
C ASP A 76 -2.45 6.47 -35.34
N SER A 77 -1.89 6.33 -34.12
CA SER A 77 -2.61 6.08 -32.86
C SER A 77 -2.37 7.19 -31.83
N PRO A 78 -3.44 7.83 -31.27
CA PRO A 78 -3.31 8.82 -30.21
C PRO A 78 -2.60 8.29 -28.95
N MET A 79 -2.80 7.02 -28.60
CA MET A 79 -2.14 6.41 -27.44
C MET A 79 -0.62 6.31 -27.63
N SER A 80 -0.15 6.03 -28.85
CA SER A 80 1.28 6.04 -29.14
C SER A 80 1.89 7.45 -29.03
N VAL A 81 1.14 8.50 -29.43
CA VAL A 81 1.59 9.89 -29.25
C VAL A 81 1.72 10.22 -27.76
N ALA A 82 0.71 9.87 -26.95
CA ALA A 82 0.77 10.05 -25.50
C ALA A 82 1.94 9.29 -24.85
N TYR A 83 2.18 8.05 -25.27
CA TYR A 83 3.32 7.25 -24.78
C TYR A 83 4.67 7.91 -25.06
N ARG A 84 4.82 8.52 -26.24
CA ARG A 84 6.06 9.21 -26.63
C ARG A 84 6.33 10.45 -25.80
N HIS A 85 5.32 11.25 -25.46
CA HIS A 85 5.50 12.36 -24.53
C HIS A 85 6.06 11.87 -23.17
N VAL A 86 5.64 10.69 -22.70
CA VAL A 86 6.10 10.12 -21.42
C VAL A 86 7.51 9.52 -21.50
N HIS A 87 7.92 8.95 -22.63
CA HIS A 87 9.15 8.14 -22.70
C HIS A 87 10.26 8.68 -23.61
N GLU A 88 9.95 9.59 -24.52
CA GLU A 88 10.91 10.21 -25.44
C GLU A 88 11.11 11.69 -25.06
N ASP A 89 12.29 12.25 -25.33
CA ASP A 89 12.53 13.69 -25.14
C ASP A 89 12.17 14.43 -26.44
N VAL A 90 11.63 15.64 -26.33
CA VAL A 90 11.35 16.46 -27.51
C VAL A 90 12.67 16.95 -28.09
N PRO A 91 12.95 16.71 -29.38
CA PRO A 91 14.21 17.13 -29.98
C PRO A 91 14.27 18.65 -30.13
N PRO A 92 15.47 19.24 -30.25
CA PRO A 92 15.63 20.63 -30.62
C PRO A 92 15.00 20.93 -32.00
N PRO A 93 14.21 22.01 -32.17
CA PRO A 93 13.68 22.45 -33.47
C PRO A 93 14.71 22.54 -34.61
N SER A 94 15.95 22.92 -34.32
CA SER A 94 17.04 22.98 -35.30
C SER A 94 17.39 21.63 -35.94
N THR A 95 16.96 20.51 -35.36
CA THR A 95 17.08 19.18 -35.98
C THR A 95 16.16 19.01 -37.19
N LEU A 96 15.11 19.82 -37.31
CA LEU A 96 14.15 19.80 -38.42
C LEU A 96 14.25 21.04 -39.33
N VAL A 97 14.62 22.19 -38.78
CA VAL A 97 14.72 23.46 -39.53
C VAL A 97 16.11 24.05 -39.38
N ASP A 98 16.89 24.00 -40.46
CA ASP A 98 18.23 24.56 -40.52
C ASP A 98 18.23 26.09 -40.31
N GLY A 99 19.20 26.59 -39.55
CA GLY A 99 19.40 28.02 -39.33
C GLY A 99 18.63 28.63 -38.15
N LEU A 100 17.93 27.81 -37.34
CA LEU A 100 17.33 28.26 -36.09
C LEU A 100 18.40 28.60 -35.03
N PRO A 101 18.30 29.77 -34.36
CA PRO A 101 19.19 30.12 -33.27
C PRO A 101 19.09 29.16 -32.08
N ALA A 102 20.23 28.81 -31.46
CA ALA A 102 20.30 27.91 -30.31
C ALA A 102 19.44 28.37 -29.11
N ALA A 103 19.22 29.69 -28.96
CA ALA A 103 18.34 30.23 -27.93
C ALA A 103 16.88 29.74 -28.06
N LEU A 104 16.40 29.48 -29.29
CA LEU A 104 15.07 28.91 -29.52
C LEU A 104 15.04 27.40 -29.24
N ASP A 105 16.13 26.69 -29.53
CA ASP A 105 16.27 25.28 -29.18
C ASP A 105 16.22 25.07 -27.66
N ASP A 106 17.03 25.82 -26.92
CA ASP A 106 17.08 25.76 -25.46
C ASP A 106 15.73 26.10 -24.85
N LEU A 107 15.04 27.10 -25.39
CA LEU A 107 13.72 27.51 -24.93
C LEU A 107 12.68 26.40 -25.09
N VAL A 108 12.64 25.75 -26.26
CA VAL A 108 11.73 24.63 -26.52
C VAL A 108 12.08 23.43 -25.66
N VAL A 109 13.33 22.97 -25.67
CA VAL A 109 13.78 21.79 -24.92
C VAL A 109 13.54 21.94 -23.42
N ARG A 110 13.77 23.13 -22.84
CA ARG A 110 13.49 23.38 -21.42
C ARG A 110 11.99 23.38 -21.11
N ALA A 111 11.18 24.01 -21.95
CA ALA A 111 9.72 24.03 -21.77
C ALA A 111 9.12 22.63 -21.89
N THR A 112 9.71 21.74 -22.69
CA THR A 112 9.21 20.39 -22.97
C THR A 112 9.96 19.28 -22.22
N ARG A 113 10.66 19.59 -21.12
CA ARG A 113 11.30 18.55 -20.27
C ARG A 113 10.26 17.61 -19.67
N ARG A 114 10.57 16.32 -19.55
CA ARG A 114 9.65 15.37 -18.89
C ARG A 114 9.40 15.70 -17.43
N ASP A 115 10.45 15.99 -16.65
CA ASP A 115 10.32 16.46 -15.28
C ASP A 115 9.72 17.89 -15.23
N PRO A 116 8.52 18.09 -14.66
CA PRO A 116 7.91 19.42 -14.55
C PRO A 116 8.77 20.40 -13.75
N ALA A 117 9.55 19.93 -12.76
CA ALA A 117 10.40 20.80 -11.95
C ALA A 117 11.58 21.42 -12.73
N ALA A 118 11.94 20.83 -13.87
CA ALA A 118 12.98 21.33 -14.77
C ALA A 118 12.45 22.36 -15.79
N ARG A 119 11.14 22.63 -15.81
CA ARG A 119 10.49 23.60 -16.70
C ARG A 119 10.39 24.98 -16.02
N PRO A 120 10.18 26.07 -16.78
CA PRO A 120 9.71 27.33 -16.22
C PRO A 120 8.49 27.11 -15.31
N MET A 121 8.46 27.79 -14.17
CA MET A 121 7.47 27.57 -13.10
C MET A 121 6.02 27.81 -13.56
N ASP A 122 5.82 28.78 -14.45
CA ASP A 122 4.53 29.16 -14.99
C ASP A 122 4.66 29.83 -16.36
N ALA A 123 3.52 30.14 -16.97
CA ALA A 123 3.46 30.82 -18.27
C ALA A 123 4.09 32.23 -18.25
N GLY A 124 4.11 32.91 -17.10
CA GLY A 124 4.73 34.22 -16.94
C GLY A 124 6.25 34.15 -17.03
N ALA A 125 6.85 33.17 -16.35
CA ALA A 125 8.27 32.85 -16.43
C ALA A 125 8.65 32.44 -17.86
N PHE A 126 7.86 31.55 -18.48
CA PHE A 126 8.11 31.14 -19.86
C PHE A 126 8.02 32.31 -20.85
N LEU A 127 7.05 33.22 -20.68
CA LEU A 127 6.93 34.42 -21.49
C LEU A 127 8.12 35.37 -21.34
N ALA A 128 8.67 35.50 -20.12
CA ALA A 128 9.86 36.31 -19.87
C ALA A 128 11.07 35.73 -20.64
N GLU A 129 11.28 34.42 -20.56
CA GLU A 129 12.34 33.74 -21.32
C GLU A 129 12.16 33.88 -22.84
N LEU A 130 10.93 33.70 -23.35
CA LEU A 130 10.61 33.88 -24.77
C LEU A 130 10.90 35.31 -25.24
N ARG A 131 10.59 36.32 -24.42
CA ARG A 131 10.87 37.73 -24.77
C ARG A 131 12.36 38.00 -24.82
N THR A 132 13.15 37.43 -23.91
CA THR A 132 14.62 37.51 -23.93
C THR A 132 15.18 36.84 -25.18
N ALA A 133 14.79 35.59 -25.46
CA ALA A 133 15.21 34.88 -26.66
C ALA A 133 14.85 35.66 -27.94
N ARG A 134 13.67 36.30 -27.98
CA ARG A 134 13.26 37.14 -29.12
C ARG A 134 14.15 38.37 -29.31
N GLN A 135 14.66 38.97 -28.22
CA GLN A 135 15.59 40.11 -28.31
C GLN A 135 16.93 39.67 -28.91
N ASP A 136 17.38 38.46 -28.60
CA ASP A 136 18.63 37.89 -29.12
C ASP A 136 18.51 37.49 -30.61
N VAL A 137 17.30 37.19 -31.09
CA VAL A 137 17.01 36.82 -32.48
C VAL A 137 16.70 38.02 -33.37
N ALA A 138 16.25 39.15 -32.82
CA ALA A 138 15.88 40.32 -33.60
C ALA A 138 17.10 41.22 -33.89
N PRO A 139 17.46 41.50 -35.16
CA PRO A 139 18.30 42.65 -35.45
C PRO A 139 17.50 43.93 -35.20
N ALA A 140 18.12 44.92 -34.55
CA ALA A 140 17.57 46.27 -34.42
C ALA A 140 17.43 46.93 -35.80
N ARG A 141 16.31 46.70 -36.52
CA ARG A 141 15.79 47.62 -37.56
C ARG A 141 14.26 47.57 -37.60
N PRO A 142 13.57 48.73 -37.59
CA PRO A 142 12.15 48.77 -37.92
C PRO A 142 11.97 48.40 -39.39
N HIS A 143 11.03 47.50 -39.67
CA HIS A 143 10.60 47.22 -41.03
C HIS A 143 10.05 48.51 -41.65
N ALA A 144 10.86 49.13 -42.51
CA ALA A 144 10.35 50.03 -43.51
C ALA A 144 9.40 49.22 -44.39
N LEU A 145 8.11 49.52 -44.29
CA LEU A 145 7.12 49.18 -45.30
C LEU A 145 7.62 49.66 -46.67
N THR A 146 7.15 48.97 -47.71
CA THR A 146 7.26 49.29 -49.15
C THR A 146 8.60 49.05 -49.86
N LEU A 147 8.65 47.92 -50.59
CA LEU A 147 9.21 47.87 -51.94
C LEU A 147 8.14 47.28 -52.87
N VAL A 148 7.36 48.18 -53.47
CA VAL A 148 6.53 47.91 -54.64
C VAL A 148 7.47 47.76 -55.82
N VAL A 149 7.49 46.58 -56.45
CA VAL A 149 8.12 46.39 -57.75
C VAL A 149 7.08 46.74 -58.83
N PRO A 150 7.31 47.74 -59.71
CA PRO A 150 6.42 48.03 -60.82
C PRO A 150 6.49 46.89 -61.83
N ARG A 151 5.33 46.31 -62.17
CA ARG A 151 5.17 45.49 -63.38
C ARG A 151 4.68 46.43 -64.48
N ASP A 152 5.61 46.85 -65.33
CA ASP A 152 5.25 47.36 -66.65
C ASP A 152 5.63 46.38 -67.75
N ALA A 153 4.58 46.10 -68.52
CA ALA A 153 4.47 45.59 -69.87
C ALA A 153 5.75 45.57 -70.73
N VAL A 154 6.06 44.40 -71.29
CA VAL A 154 6.65 44.29 -72.63
C VAL A 154 5.89 43.22 -73.42
N ALA A 155 5.30 43.68 -74.52
CA ALA A 155 4.63 42.90 -75.56
C ALA A 155 5.66 42.20 -76.49
N PRO A 156 5.24 41.23 -77.32
CA PRO A 156 6.11 40.19 -77.90
C PRO A 156 6.77 40.59 -79.23
N PRO A 157 7.86 39.91 -79.66
CA PRO A 157 8.25 39.87 -81.06
C PRO A 157 7.70 38.63 -81.80
N ALA A 158 7.46 38.82 -83.10
CA ALA A 158 6.76 37.92 -84.01
C ALA A 158 7.65 36.86 -84.73
N ALA A 159 6.99 35.75 -85.11
CA ALA A 159 7.13 34.83 -86.28
C ALA A 159 8.54 34.54 -86.92
N GLN A 160 9.10 33.31 -86.83
CA GLN A 160 8.93 32.04 -87.63
C GLN A 160 9.77 31.95 -88.94
N PRO A 161 10.29 30.76 -89.39
CA PRO A 161 9.48 29.60 -89.85
C PRO A 161 10.15 28.19 -89.67
N PRO A 162 9.83 27.10 -90.41
CA PRO A 162 9.10 25.94 -89.86
C PRO A 162 9.84 24.59 -89.96
N HIS A 163 9.66 23.67 -88.99
CA HIS A 163 10.05 22.27 -89.20
C HIS A 163 8.94 21.25 -88.89
N ARG A 164 8.37 20.79 -90.01
CA ARG A 164 7.86 19.44 -90.35
C ARG A 164 7.11 18.65 -89.27
N ARG A 165 5.79 18.61 -89.46
CA ARG A 165 4.88 17.56 -88.99
C ARG A 165 5.42 16.18 -89.32
N ARG A 166 5.61 15.33 -88.30
CA ARG A 166 5.67 13.87 -88.47
C ARG A 166 4.55 13.24 -87.65
N ARG A 167 3.52 12.77 -88.36
CA ARG A 167 2.42 11.98 -87.81
C ARG A 167 3.02 10.70 -87.19
N LEU A 168 3.07 10.62 -85.87
CA LEU A 168 3.32 9.38 -85.14
C LEU A 168 2.02 8.95 -84.43
N ARG A 169 1.36 8.02 -85.13
CA ARG A 169 0.35 7.01 -84.73
C ARG A 169 -0.27 7.19 -83.34
N ARG A 170 -1.57 7.52 -83.33
CA ARG A 170 -2.48 7.57 -82.17
C ARG A 170 -2.46 6.32 -81.26
N THR A 171 -1.92 5.19 -81.72
CA THR A 171 -1.84 3.94 -80.95
C THR A 171 -0.77 3.95 -79.85
N ALA A 172 0.31 4.75 -79.99
CA ALA A 172 1.36 4.83 -78.97
C ALA A 172 0.95 5.66 -77.74
N TRP A 173 0.15 6.71 -77.94
CA TRP A 173 -0.40 7.51 -76.84
C TRP A 173 -1.47 6.76 -76.05
N VAL A 174 -2.29 5.93 -76.71
CA VAL A 174 -3.26 5.07 -76.02
C VAL A 174 -2.55 4.00 -75.18
N ALA A 175 -1.47 3.40 -75.69
CA ALA A 175 -0.67 2.43 -74.94
C ALA A 175 0.09 3.06 -73.75
N ALA A 176 0.64 4.27 -73.92
CA ALA A 176 1.29 4.99 -72.83
C ALA A 176 0.29 5.42 -71.74
N LEU A 177 -0.89 5.92 -72.15
CA LEU A 177 -1.95 6.32 -71.23
C LEU A 177 -2.54 5.11 -70.48
N SER A 178 -2.67 3.94 -71.13
CA SER A 178 -3.15 2.72 -70.46
C SER A 178 -2.12 2.14 -69.49
N VAL A 179 -0.82 2.19 -69.79
CA VAL A 179 0.23 1.82 -68.83
C VAL A 179 0.23 2.78 -67.63
N LEU A 180 0.06 4.08 -67.86
CA LEU A 180 0.00 5.08 -66.80
C LEU A 180 -1.28 4.95 -65.97
N LEU A 181 -2.41 4.59 -66.59
CA LEU A 181 -3.66 4.26 -65.91
C LEU A 181 -3.53 2.97 -65.08
N VAL A 182 -2.90 1.92 -65.62
CA VAL A 182 -2.64 0.68 -64.87
C VAL A 182 -1.64 0.94 -63.74
N ALA A 183 -0.63 1.77 -63.93
CA ALA A 183 0.30 2.17 -62.87
C ALA A 183 -0.38 3.07 -61.82
N ALA A 184 -1.30 3.94 -62.21
CA ALA A 184 -2.10 4.76 -61.29
C ALA A 184 -3.16 3.93 -60.55
N LEU A 185 -3.76 2.93 -61.21
CA LEU A 185 -4.69 1.98 -60.59
C LEU A 185 -3.95 1.00 -59.68
N ALA A 186 -2.77 0.52 -60.07
CA ALA A 186 -1.91 -0.33 -59.25
C ALA A 186 -1.31 0.46 -58.08
N GLY A 187 -0.89 1.71 -58.31
CA GLY A 187 -0.45 2.65 -57.28
C GLY A 187 -1.58 2.99 -56.32
N GLY A 188 -2.76 3.32 -56.83
CA GLY A 188 -3.98 3.55 -56.05
C GLY A 188 -4.42 2.31 -55.27
N TRP A 189 -4.29 1.12 -55.85
CA TRP A 189 -4.56 -0.17 -55.20
C TRP A 189 -3.56 -0.47 -54.07
N TYR A 190 -2.27 -0.25 -54.33
CA TYR A 190 -1.19 -0.46 -53.35
C TYR A 190 -1.29 0.53 -52.17
N VAL A 191 -1.56 1.81 -52.45
CA VAL A 191 -1.75 2.86 -51.44
C VAL A 191 -3.11 2.72 -50.71
N GLY A 192 -4.16 2.24 -51.36
CA GLY A 192 -5.51 2.14 -50.78
C GLY A 192 -5.76 0.88 -49.95
N LEU A 193 -5.49 -0.31 -50.52
CA LEU A 193 -5.94 -1.61 -50.00
C LEU A 193 -4.79 -2.60 -49.72
N GLY A 194 -3.69 -2.53 -50.47
CA GLY A 194 -2.62 -3.54 -50.43
C GLY A 194 -1.67 -3.48 -49.22
N ARG A 195 -1.55 -2.32 -48.55
CA ARG A 195 -0.56 -2.07 -47.47
C ARG A 195 -1.04 -2.38 -46.05
N TYR A 196 -2.35 -2.58 -45.86
CA TYR A 196 -2.94 -2.82 -44.55
C TYR A 196 -3.45 -4.26 -44.42
N THR A 197 -3.49 -4.74 -43.19
CA THR A 197 -4.16 -5.97 -42.76
C THR A 197 -4.95 -5.67 -41.49
N SER A 198 -5.86 -6.57 -41.12
CA SER A 198 -6.63 -6.44 -39.89
C SER A 198 -5.93 -7.15 -38.74
N ALA A 199 -5.87 -6.51 -37.58
CA ALA A 199 -5.34 -7.13 -36.37
C ALA A 199 -6.31 -8.21 -35.85
N PRO A 200 -5.87 -9.48 -35.71
CA PRO A 200 -6.65 -10.52 -35.05
C PRO A 200 -7.09 -10.14 -33.63
N ALA A 201 -8.21 -10.70 -33.17
CA ALA A 201 -8.64 -10.58 -31.79
C ALA A 201 -7.84 -11.53 -30.90
N VAL A 202 -7.00 -10.97 -30.03
CA VAL A 202 -6.16 -11.73 -29.07
C VAL A 202 -6.47 -11.42 -27.61
N LEU A 203 -7.52 -10.64 -27.34
CA LEU A 203 -8.00 -10.36 -25.98
C LEU A 203 -8.36 -11.65 -25.24
N GLY A 204 -7.90 -11.76 -23.99
CA GLY A 204 -8.14 -12.92 -23.12
C GLY A 204 -7.37 -14.19 -23.50
N LEU A 205 -6.65 -14.21 -24.63
CA LEU A 205 -5.76 -15.32 -24.98
C LEU A 205 -4.53 -15.34 -24.06
N SER A 206 -3.89 -16.51 -23.99
CA SER A 206 -2.56 -16.62 -23.38
C SER A 206 -1.53 -15.86 -24.23
N LYS A 207 -0.42 -15.46 -23.62
CA LYS A 207 0.69 -14.83 -24.33
C LYS A 207 1.14 -15.64 -25.56
N VAL A 208 1.24 -16.96 -25.42
CA VAL A 208 1.69 -17.87 -26.47
C VAL A 208 0.69 -17.92 -27.63
N ASP A 209 -0.60 -18.02 -27.31
CA ASP A 209 -1.65 -18.10 -28.34
C ASP A 209 -1.82 -16.75 -29.07
N ALA A 210 -1.70 -15.64 -28.35
CA ALA A 210 -1.73 -14.30 -28.91
C ALA A 210 -0.56 -14.07 -29.89
N GLU A 211 0.66 -14.43 -29.50
CA GLU A 211 1.84 -14.36 -30.37
C GLU A 211 1.66 -15.23 -31.62
N ALA A 212 1.20 -16.47 -31.47
CA ALA A 212 0.95 -17.36 -32.59
C ALA A 212 -0.09 -16.80 -33.57
N ALA A 213 -1.18 -16.21 -33.04
CA ALA A 213 -2.23 -15.60 -33.86
C ALA A 213 -1.72 -14.37 -34.63
N LEU A 214 -0.92 -13.51 -34.00
CA LEU A 214 -0.37 -12.31 -34.62
C LEU A 214 0.75 -12.63 -35.62
N GLN A 215 1.62 -13.60 -35.31
CA GLN A 215 2.65 -14.08 -36.24
C GLN A 215 2.03 -14.71 -37.49
N LYS A 216 0.97 -15.50 -37.34
CA LYS A 216 0.21 -16.07 -38.47
C LYS A 216 -0.40 -14.98 -39.36
N ALA A 217 -0.74 -13.82 -38.80
CA ALA A 217 -1.22 -12.65 -39.53
C ALA A 217 -0.10 -11.78 -40.13
N GLY A 218 1.18 -12.16 -39.94
CA GLY A 218 2.34 -11.40 -40.42
C GLY A 218 2.56 -10.09 -39.68
N LEU A 219 2.18 -10.04 -38.40
CA LEU A 219 2.32 -8.87 -37.52
C LEU A 219 3.41 -9.12 -36.46
N ARG A 220 4.08 -8.04 -36.05
CA ARG A 220 5.03 -8.06 -34.93
C ARG A 220 4.29 -7.80 -33.63
N VAL A 221 4.84 -8.28 -32.52
CA VAL A 221 4.26 -8.14 -31.19
C VAL A 221 5.24 -7.35 -30.35
N ASP A 222 4.73 -6.38 -29.59
CA ASP A 222 5.46 -5.75 -28.51
C ASP A 222 4.56 -5.63 -27.28
N TYR A 223 5.16 -5.44 -26.11
CA TYR A 223 4.46 -5.49 -24.84
C TYR A 223 4.59 -4.18 -24.08
N LEU A 224 3.44 -3.68 -23.62
CA LEU A 224 3.39 -2.64 -22.60
C LEU A 224 3.73 -3.23 -21.23
N PRO A 225 4.14 -2.39 -20.25
CA PRO A 225 4.26 -2.82 -18.86
C PRO A 225 2.97 -3.50 -18.39
N SER A 226 3.10 -4.69 -17.81
CA SER A 226 1.93 -5.48 -17.39
C SER A 226 1.12 -4.74 -16.32
N ALA A 227 -0.21 -4.89 -16.35
CA ALA A 227 -1.13 -4.21 -15.43
C ALA A 227 -1.99 -5.21 -14.65
N TYR A 228 -2.50 -4.80 -13.49
CA TYR A 228 -3.47 -5.59 -12.73
C TYR A 228 -4.87 -5.50 -13.36
N SER A 229 -5.62 -6.59 -13.30
CA SER A 229 -7.01 -6.66 -13.77
C SER A 229 -7.84 -7.55 -12.84
N GLU A 230 -9.00 -7.08 -12.41
CA GLU A 230 -9.94 -7.89 -11.62
C GLU A 230 -10.70 -8.91 -12.50
N ASP A 231 -10.84 -8.64 -13.80
CA ASP A 231 -11.66 -9.44 -14.72
C ASP A 231 -10.84 -10.44 -15.53
N VAL A 232 -9.56 -10.14 -15.79
CA VAL A 232 -8.67 -10.95 -16.62
C VAL A 232 -7.66 -11.67 -15.76
N ALA A 233 -7.66 -13.01 -15.81
CA ALA A 233 -6.69 -13.84 -15.10
C ALA A 233 -5.23 -13.50 -15.50
N ALA A 234 -4.29 -13.77 -14.60
CA ALA A 234 -2.88 -13.50 -14.84
C ALA A 234 -2.35 -14.21 -16.12
N GLN A 235 -1.38 -13.58 -16.78
CA GLN A 235 -0.74 -14.05 -18.03
C GLN A 235 -1.67 -14.10 -19.26
N ARG A 236 -2.75 -13.31 -19.24
CA ARG A 236 -3.66 -13.12 -20.38
C ARG A 236 -3.67 -11.67 -20.84
N ILE A 237 -3.99 -11.48 -22.12
CA ILE A 237 -4.03 -10.16 -22.74
C ILE A 237 -5.25 -9.39 -22.24
N ILE A 238 -5.02 -8.24 -21.60
CA ILE A 238 -6.03 -7.28 -21.13
C ILE A 238 -6.49 -6.42 -22.29
N ASP A 239 -5.54 -5.87 -23.04
CA ASP A 239 -5.80 -4.90 -24.10
C ASP A 239 -4.83 -5.10 -25.27
N GLN A 240 -5.26 -4.65 -26.45
CA GLN A 240 -4.45 -4.66 -27.67
C GLN A 240 -4.63 -3.36 -28.46
N ASP A 241 -3.53 -2.80 -28.96
CA ASP A 241 -3.54 -1.68 -29.91
C ASP A 241 -2.78 -2.07 -31.19
N PRO A 242 -3.42 -2.06 -32.37
CA PRO A 242 -4.82 -1.72 -32.62
C PRO A 242 -5.82 -2.70 -32.04
N ARG A 243 -7.00 -2.15 -31.69
CA ARG A 243 -8.17 -2.91 -31.22
C ARG A 243 -8.50 -4.07 -32.16
N PRO A 244 -9.18 -5.12 -31.69
CA PRO A 244 -9.58 -6.25 -32.54
C PRO A 244 -10.24 -5.80 -33.85
N ASN A 245 -9.79 -6.37 -34.97
CA ASN A 245 -10.18 -6.01 -36.34
C ASN A 245 -9.75 -4.61 -36.80
N GLY A 246 -8.96 -3.89 -36.01
CA GLY A 246 -8.37 -2.60 -36.36
C GLY A 246 -7.35 -2.71 -37.49
N ARG A 247 -7.17 -1.61 -38.22
CA ARG A 247 -6.26 -1.56 -39.38
C ARG A 247 -4.82 -1.39 -38.90
N VAL A 248 -3.94 -2.28 -39.36
CA VAL A 248 -2.50 -2.23 -39.11
C VAL A 248 -1.75 -2.43 -40.42
N ARG A 249 -0.57 -1.80 -40.58
CA ARG A 249 0.25 -2.03 -41.77
C ARG A 249 0.74 -3.48 -41.78
N LYS A 250 0.92 -4.07 -42.97
CA LYS A 250 1.56 -5.39 -43.08
C LYS A 250 2.97 -5.35 -42.47
N GLY A 251 3.30 -6.31 -41.60
CA GLY A 251 4.54 -6.28 -40.82
C GLY A 251 4.56 -5.23 -39.69
N GLY A 252 3.46 -4.52 -39.45
CA GLY A 252 3.31 -3.57 -38.36
C GLY A 252 3.27 -4.27 -37.00
N THR A 253 3.43 -3.47 -35.94
CA THR A 253 3.52 -3.97 -34.56
C THR A 253 2.19 -3.77 -33.85
N VAL A 254 1.74 -4.80 -33.13
CA VAL A 254 0.58 -4.75 -32.23
C VAL A 254 1.12 -4.69 -30.80
N MET A 255 0.72 -3.65 -30.06
CA MET A 255 1.04 -3.51 -28.64
C MET A 255 0.05 -4.33 -27.83
N LEU A 256 0.55 -5.18 -26.93
CA LEU A 256 -0.27 -5.98 -26.03
C LEU A 256 -0.05 -5.57 -24.57
N LEU A 257 -1.14 -5.47 -23.81
CA LEU A 257 -1.11 -5.29 -22.37
C LEU A 257 -1.41 -6.61 -21.67
N ASN A 258 -0.50 -7.11 -20.85
CA ASN A 258 -0.66 -8.38 -20.14
C ASN A 258 -1.19 -8.19 -18.71
N SER A 259 -2.02 -9.15 -18.26
CA SER A 259 -2.59 -9.17 -16.92
C SER A 259 -1.63 -9.78 -15.89
N LEU A 260 -1.47 -9.07 -14.77
CA LEU A 260 -0.89 -9.61 -13.53
C LEU A 260 -1.94 -10.31 -12.65
N GLY A 261 -3.19 -10.36 -13.11
CA GLY A 261 -4.35 -10.78 -12.33
C GLY A 261 -4.81 -9.68 -11.37
N PRO A 262 -5.66 -10.03 -10.40
CA PRO A 262 -6.20 -9.07 -9.44
C PRO A 262 -5.11 -8.51 -8.51
N ASP A 263 -5.16 -7.20 -8.18
CA ASP A 263 -4.24 -6.63 -7.19
C ASP A 263 -4.60 -7.17 -5.79
N ARG A 264 -3.65 -7.83 -5.16
CA ARG A 264 -3.83 -8.56 -3.91
C ARG A 264 -2.63 -8.33 -3.00
N ARG A 265 -2.84 -7.53 -1.95
CA ARG A 265 -1.82 -7.09 -1.01
C ARG A 265 -1.87 -7.95 0.25
N ALA A 266 -0.71 -8.44 0.67
CA ALA A 266 -0.63 -9.23 1.89
C ALA A 266 -0.81 -8.33 3.11
N VAL A 267 -1.72 -8.68 4.01
CA VAL A 267 -1.90 -7.97 5.29
C VAL A 267 -0.61 -8.14 6.11
N PRO A 268 0.03 -7.06 6.59
CA PRO A 268 1.25 -7.14 7.38
C PRO A 268 0.94 -7.65 8.80
N SER A 269 1.97 -8.14 9.47
CA SER A 269 1.86 -8.48 10.89
C SER A 269 1.73 -7.19 11.71
N VAL A 270 0.54 -6.98 12.27
CA VAL A 270 0.23 -5.84 13.15
C VAL A 270 0.00 -6.27 14.60
N ILE A 271 -0.04 -7.57 14.87
CA ILE A 271 -0.23 -8.14 16.21
C ILE A 271 0.95 -7.75 17.11
N GLY A 272 0.66 -7.33 18.34
CA GLY A 272 1.67 -6.87 19.29
C GLY A 272 2.15 -5.43 19.08
N SER A 273 1.72 -4.77 17.99
CA SER A 273 2.00 -3.35 17.77
C SER A 273 0.95 -2.46 18.42
N THR A 274 1.28 -1.17 18.60
CA THR A 274 0.28 -0.17 18.99
C THR A 274 -0.68 0.11 17.82
N ARG A 275 -1.87 0.61 18.11
CA ARG A 275 -2.85 1.01 17.08
C ARG A 275 -2.25 1.96 16.03
N ALA A 276 -1.43 2.92 16.45
CA ALA A 276 -0.80 3.89 15.54
C ALA A 276 0.19 3.23 14.57
N VAL A 277 1.03 2.32 15.09
CA VAL A 277 2.00 1.58 14.27
C VAL A 277 1.28 0.61 13.31
N ALA A 278 0.24 -0.07 13.78
CA ALA A 278 -0.60 -0.92 12.95
C ALA A 278 -1.27 -0.13 11.81
N ALA A 279 -1.83 1.04 12.11
CA ALA A 279 -2.45 1.92 11.11
C ALA A 279 -1.44 2.34 10.03
N ALA A 280 -0.26 2.84 10.43
CA ALA A 280 0.79 3.24 9.50
C ALA A 280 1.30 2.07 8.64
N ALA A 281 1.38 0.86 9.21
CA ALA A 281 1.78 -0.34 8.47
C ALA A 281 0.77 -0.72 7.38
N LEU A 282 -0.53 -0.59 7.67
CA LEU A 282 -1.61 -0.86 6.71
C LEU A 282 -1.67 0.21 5.62
N GLU A 283 -1.57 1.49 5.98
CA GLU A 283 -1.61 2.61 5.03
C GLU A 283 -0.45 2.58 4.04
N ARG A 284 0.76 2.20 4.49
CA ARG A 284 1.95 2.08 3.63
C ARG A 284 1.77 1.08 2.49
N ILE A 285 0.94 0.06 2.68
CA ILE A 285 0.60 -0.91 1.63
C ILE A 285 -0.78 -0.61 1.02
N GLY A 286 -1.36 0.57 1.25
CA GLY A 286 -2.65 0.99 0.71
C GLY A 286 -3.84 0.19 1.21
N LEU A 287 -3.76 -0.41 2.41
CA LEU A 287 -4.92 -0.92 3.14
C LEU A 287 -5.42 0.15 4.12
N LYS A 288 -6.68 0.03 4.55
CA LYS A 288 -7.30 0.96 5.50
C LYS A 288 -7.54 0.29 6.84
N VAL A 289 -7.50 1.07 7.91
CA VAL A 289 -7.98 0.61 9.22
C VAL A 289 -9.50 0.53 9.19
N GLY A 290 -10.04 -0.63 9.53
CA GLY A 290 -11.47 -0.89 9.64
C GLY A 290 -12.02 -0.61 11.04
N ALA A 291 -13.01 -1.40 11.44
CA ALA A 291 -13.59 -1.31 12.77
C ALA A 291 -12.52 -1.66 13.83
N VAL A 292 -12.42 -0.83 14.87
CA VAL A 292 -11.54 -1.09 16.01
C VAL A 292 -12.41 -1.49 17.19
N THR A 293 -12.32 -2.75 17.59
CA THR A 293 -12.99 -3.28 18.77
C THR A 293 -11.98 -3.52 19.89
N THR A 294 -12.48 -3.76 21.09
CA THR A 294 -11.63 -3.85 22.29
C THR A 294 -12.02 -5.06 23.12
N GLN A 295 -11.04 -5.83 23.58
CA GLN A 295 -11.26 -7.01 24.43
C GLN A 295 -10.23 -7.06 25.57
N PHE A 296 -10.55 -7.78 26.65
CA PHE A 296 -9.57 -8.08 27.68
C PHE A 296 -8.54 -9.09 27.17
N ASP A 297 -7.28 -8.85 27.45
CA ASP A 297 -6.15 -9.66 27.00
C ASP A 297 -4.98 -9.47 27.95
N SER A 298 -4.05 -10.42 28.03
CA SER A 298 -2.89 -10.32 28.92
C SER A 298 -1.91 -9.21 28.53
N ARG A 299 -1.95 -8.75 27.27
CA ARG A 299 -1.12 -7.64 26.77
C ARG A 299 -1.55 -6.30 27.38
N PRO A 300 -0.63 -5.30 27.45
CA PRO A 300 -0.97 -3.95 27.89
C PRO A 300 -2.10 -3.31 27.09
N VAL A 301 -2.79 -2.35 27.70
CA VAL A 301 -3.82 -1.52 27.06
C VAL A 301 -3.28 -0.89 25.78
N GLY A 302 -4.06 -0.93 24.69
CA GLY A 302 -3.74 -0.25 23.43
C GLY A 302 -2.90 -1.06 22.44
N ILE A 303 -2.53 -2.30 22.79
CA ILE A 303 -1.82 -3.23 21.91
C ILE A 303 -2.82 -4.04 21.06
N VAL A 304 -2.54 -4.20 19.77
CA VAL A 304 -3.35 -5.01 18.86
C VAL A 304 -3.20 -6.50 19.20
N VAL A 305 -4.33 -7.15 19.45
CA VAL A 305 -4.45 -8.57 19.78
C VAL A 305 -4.64 -9.41 18.52
N SER A 306 -5.50 -8.96 17.61
CA SER A 306 -5.78 -9.64 16.35
C SER A 306 -6.20 -8.63 15.28
N SER A 307 -6.14 -9.09 14.02
CA SER A 307 -6.65 -8.38 12.87
C SER A 307 -7.53 -9.30 12.02
N ASP A 308 -8.49 -8.72 11.32
CA ASP A 308 -9.32 -9.39 10.33
C ASP A 308 -9.38 -8.54 9.05
N PRO A 309 -8.80 -8.99 7.92
CA PRO A 309 -8.14 -10.28 7.73
C PRO A 309 -6.85 -10.48 8.56
N PRO A 310 -6.45 -11.74 8.85
CA PRO A 310 -5.21 -12.05 9.55
C PRO A 310 -3.97 -11.72 8.72
N SER A 311 -2.83 -11.58 9.41
CA SER A 311 -1.52 -11.37 8.79
C SER A 311 -1.23 -12.44 7.74
N GLY A 312 -0.73 -12.01 6.57
CA GLY A 312 -0.41 -12.85 5.42
C GLY A 312 -1.57 -13.07 4.45
N GLU A 313 -2.81 -12.79 4.86
CA GLU A 313 -3.96 -12.91 3.97
C GLU A 313 -3.92 -11.86 2.85
N ARG A 314 -4.45 -12.22 1.68
CA ARG A 314 -4.39 -11.39 0.48
C ARG A 314 -5.65 -10.54 0.33
N ALA A 315 -5.57 -9.27 0.72
CA ALA A 315 -6.67 -8.32 0.66
C ALA A 315 -6.61 -7.43 -0.61
N ARG A 316 -7.76 -6.88 -1.00
CA ARG A 316 -7.83 -5.88 -2.07
C ARG A 316 -7.21 -4.56 -1.62
N PRO A 317 -6.63 -3.76 -2.53
CA PRO A 317 -6.24 -2.39 -2.22
C PRO A 317 -7.43 -1.61 -1.65
N GLY A 318 -7.18 -0.80 -0.63
CA GLY A 318 -8.20 -0.03 0.08
C GLY A 318 -9.12 -0.86 0.97
N ALA A 319 -8.96 -2.18 1.06
CA ALA A 319 -9.74 -3.02 1.97
C ALA A 319 -9.51 -2.58 3.42
N ALA A 320 -10.58 -2.67 4.21
CA ALA A 320 -10.57 -2.34 5.62
C ALA A 320 -10.12 -3.56 6.43
N VAL A 321 -9.11 -3.39 7.28
CA VAL A 321 -8.64 -4.41 8.22
C VAL A 321 -9.15 -4.05 9.61
N ALA A 322 -10.09 -4.82 10.12
CA ALA A 322 -10.59 -4.67 11.48
C ALA A 322 -9.50 -5.05 12.48
N LEU A 323 -9.42 -4.30 13.59
CA LEU A 323 -8.41 -4.50 14.62
C LEU A 323 -9.09 -4.74 15.96
N VAL A 324 -8.63 -5.75 16.68
CA VAL A 324 -9.02 -5.95 18.07
C VAL A 324 -7.87 -5.49 18.97
N VAL A 325 -8.17 -4.57 19.89
CA VAL A 325 -7.17 -3.93 20.76
C VAL A 325 -7.37 -4.37 22.21
N SER A 326 -6.27 -4.59 22.93
CA SER A 326 -6.29 -4.98 24.33
C SER A 326 -6.80 -3.85 25.23
N LYS A 327 -7.71 -4.20 26.16
CA LYS A 327 -8.13 -3.41 27.34
C LYS A 327 -7.23 -3.64 28.55
N GLY A 328 -6.15 -4.40 28.40
CA GLY A 328 -5.39 -4.94 29.51
C GLY A 328 -6.03 -6.21 30.09
N PRO A 329 -5.39 -6.81 31.11
CA PRO A 329 -5.97 -7.92 31.85
C PRO A 329 -7.28 -7.49 32.52
N ASP A 330 -8.25 -8.41 32.62
CA ASP A 330 -9.49 -8.18 33.36
C ASP A 330 -9.21 -8.23 34.86
N LEU A 331 -8.86 -7.08 35.44
CA LEU A 331 -8.48 -6.93 36.84
C LEU A 331 -9.69 -6.64 37.72
N LEU A 332 -9.90 -7.49 38.72
CA LEU A 332 -10.94 -7.34 39.73
C LEU A 332 -10.32 -7.06 41.10
N PRO A 333 -10.98 -6.28 41.97
CA PRO A 333 -10.52 -6.07 43.34
C PRO A 333 -10.65 -7.36 44.14
N VAL A 334 -9.58 -7.78 44.81
CA VAL A 334 -9.57 -8.99 45.64
C VAL A 334 -10.16 -8.67 47.02
N PRO A 335 -11.28 -9.29 47.43
CA PRO A 335 -11.82 -9.08 48.77
C PRO A 335 -10.88 -9.63 49.85
N ASP A 336 -10.78 -8.93 50.98
CA ASP A 336 -10.13 -9.46 52.17
C ASP A 336 -11.10 -10.42 52.90
N VAL A 337 -10.72 -11.70 52.95
CA VAL A 337 -11.43 -12.77 53.65
C VAL A 337 -10.64 -13.29 54.86
N THR A 338 -9.59 -12.58 55.28
CA THR A 338 -8.80 -12.92 56.46
C THR A 338 -9.68 -12.95 57.71
N GLY A 339 -9.52 -13.99 58.53
CA GLY A 339 -10.32 -14.19 59.73
C GLY A 339 -11.74 -14.66 59.48
N LYS A 340 -12.23 -14.83 58.24
CA LYS A 340 -13.56 -15.40 57.96
C LYS A 340 -13.55 -16.94 58.01
N PRO A 341 -14.70 -17.61 58.23
CA PRO A 341 -14.84 -19.06 58.03
C PRO A 341 -14.51 -19.45 56.58
N VAL A 342 -13.85 -20.59 56.36
CA VAL A 342 -13.42 -21.04 55.02
C VAL A 342 -14.56 -21.13 54.00
N ALA A 343 -15.75 -21.55 54.45
CA ALA A 343 -16.93 -21.63 53.58
C ALA A 343 -17.41 -20.24 53.11
N GLU A 344 -17.47 -19.26 54.02
CA GLU A 344 -17.83 -17.88 53.71
C GLU A 344 -16.77 -17.20 52.84
N ALA A 345 -15.49 -17.42 53.16
CA ALA A 345 -14.35 -16.94 52.39
C ALA A 345 -14.38 -17.44 50.94
N THR A 346 -14.60 -18.74 50.76
CA THR A 346 -14.72 -19.37 49.43
C THR A 346 -15.91 -18.80 48.66
N ALA A 347 -17.08 -18.65 49.30
CA ALA A 347 -18.25 -18.05 48.67
C ALA A 347 -18.01 -16.58 48.26
N THR A 348 -17.35 -15.81 49.12
CA THR A 348 -17.01 -14.40 48.85
C THR A 348 -16.07 -14.27 47.66
N LEU A 349 -15.03 -15.10 47.58
CA LEU A 349 -14.07 -15.08 46.48
C LEU A 349 -14.69 -15.56 45.16
N ASN A 350 -15.49 -16.63 45.19
CA ASN A 350 -16.20 -17.12 44.00
C ASN A 350 -17.20 -16.08 43.48
N ALA A 351 -17.93 -15.41 44.38
CA ALA A 351 -18.85 -14.33 44.01
C ALA A 351 -18.12 -13.10 43.43
N ALA A 352 -16.90 -12.85 43.88
CA ALA A 352 -16.02 -11.81 43.33
C ALA A 352 -15.32 -12.23 42.02
N GLY A 353 -15.52 -13.47 41.54
CA GLY A 353 -14.94 -13.95 40.29
C GLY A 353 -13.51 -14.50 40.43
N PHE A 354 -13.14 -15.03 41.60
CA PHE A 354 -11.86 -15.69 41.86
C PHE A 354 -12.06 -17.15 42.26
N ARG A 355 -11.01 -17.97 42.11
CA ARG A 355 -11.00 -19.36 42.59
C ARG A 355 -10.29 -19.45 43.94
N ALA A 356 -10.98 -19.88 44.98
CA ALA A 356 -10.34 -20.09 46.28
C ALA A 356 -9.57 -21.42 46.31
N GLU A 357 -8.32 -21.39 46.77
CA GLU A 357 -7.48 -22.58 46.96
C GLU A 357 -7.05 -22.71 48.44
N PRO A 358 -7.87 -23.37 49.28
CA PRO A 358 -7.57 -23.54 50.69
C PRO A 358 -6.49 -24.60 50.93
N THR A 359 -5.52 -24.23 51.76
CA THR A 359 -4.45 -25.08 52.30
C THR A 359 -4.49 -25.00 53.81
N GLU A 360 -4.37 -26.14 54.48
CA GLU A 360 -4.56 -26.16 55.93
C GLU A 360 -3.23 -26.02 56.68
N VAL A 361 -3.19 -25.13 57.68
CA VAL A 361 -2.01 -24.83 58.50
C VAL A 361 -2.36 -24.85 59.99
N PHE A 362 -1.38 -25.13 60.86
CA PHE A 362 -1.56 -24.96 62.31
C PHE A 362 -1.46 -23.48 62.70
N SER A 363 -2.33 -23.04 63.61
CA SER A 363 -2.31 -21.68 64.15
C SER A 363 -2.77 -21.66 65.59
N ASP A 364 -1.98 -21.03 66.45
CA ASP A 364 -2.30 -20.87 67.87
C ASP A 364 -3.28 -19.71 68.13
N GLY A 365 -3.31 -18.71 67.22
CA GLY A 365 -4.07 -17.48 67.38
C GLY A 365 -5.39 -17.46 66.62
N VAL A 366 -5.58 -18.34 65.64
CA VAL A 366 -6.77 -18.36 64.78
C VAL A 366 -7.57 -19.65 65.03
N PRO A 367 -8.86 -19.57 65.38
CA PRO A 367 -9.71 -20.75 65.57
C PRO A 367 -9.74 -21.65 64.33
N ALA A 368 -9.87 -22.97 64.56
CA ALA A 368 -9.95 -23.95 63.49
C ALA A 368 -11.11 -23.65 62.51
N GLY A 369 -10.88 -23.84 61.22
CA GLY A 369 -11.84 -23.58 60.14
C GLY A 369 -11.92 -22.12 59.66
N ARG A 370 -11.08 -21.22 60.19
CA ARG A 370 -10.99 -19.82 59.74
C ARG A 370 -9.71 -19.54 58.95
N VAL A 371 -9.77 -18.55 58.06
CA VAL A 371 -8.63 -18.12 57.24
C VAL A 371 -7.60 -17.39 58.10
N VAL A 372 -6.37 -17.90 58.13
CA VAL A 372 -5.20 -17.30 58.77
C VAL A 372 -4.62 -16.20 57.91
N SER A 373 -4.47 -16.45 56.60
CA SER A 373 -3.93 -15.51 55.63
C SER A 373 -4.41 -15.84 54.22
N GLN A 374 -4.43 -14.84 53.35
CA GLN A 374 -4.69 -15.00 51.92
C GLN A 374 -3.55 -14.45 51.07
N ALA A 375 -3.41 -14.96 49.84
CA ALA A 375 -2.49 -14.42 48.84
C ALA A 375 -3.16 -14.40 47.45
N PRO A 376 -3.23 -13.25 46.77
CA PRO A 376 -2.78 -11.90 47.20
C PRO A 376 -3.54 -11.37 48.43
N ALA A 377 -2.87 -10.60 49.28
CA ALA A 377 -3.43 -10.06 50.52
C ALA A 377 -4.46 -8.95 50.22
N ASP A 378 -4.13 -8.06 49.30
CA ASP A 378 -4.93 -6.92 48.87
C ASP A 378 -4.69 -6.60 47.37
N GLY A 379 -5.41 -5.60 46.86
CA GLY A 379 -5.21 -5.08 45.52
C GLY A 379 -6.11 -5.71 44.45
N GLN A 380 -5.57 -5.83 43.24
CA GLN A 380 -6.29 -6.35 42.07
C GLN A 380 -5.64 -7.64 41.57
N ALA A 381 -6.47 -8.59 41.15
CA ALA A 381 -6.02 -9.81 40.50
C ALA A 381 -6.85 -10.08 39.25
N VAL A 382 -6.31 -10.88 38.34
CA VAL A 382 -6.99 -11.27 37.10
C VAL A 382 -8.24 -12.07 37.45
N ARG A 383 -9.36 -11.83 36.76
CA ARG A 383 -10.57 -12.67 36.84
C ARG A 383 -10.21 -14.15 36.71
N ASP A 384 -10.90 -14.98 37.50
CA ASP A 384 -10.73 -16.43 37.57
C ASP A 384 -9.34 -16.89 38.06
N SER A 385 -8.49 -15.98 38.53
CA SER A 385 -7.22 -16.35 39.15
C SER A 385 -7.43 -17.04 40.50
N ALA A 386 -6.44 -17.84 40.90
CA ALA A 386 -6.44 -18.54 42.17
C ALA A 386 -6.02 -17.61 43.32
N VAL A 387 -6.81 -17.57 44.39
CA VAL A 387 -6.49 -16.92 45.66
C VAL A 387 -6.19 -18.01 46.67
N ARG A 388 -4.92 -18.10 47.08
CA ARG A 388 -4.46 -19.11 48.04
C ARG A 388 -4.90 -18.71 49.43
N LEU A 389 -5.59 -19.60 50.13
CA LEU A 389 -6.02 -19.41 51.51
C LEU A 389 -5.25 -20.35 52.43
N GLN A 390 -4.70 -19.83 53.52
CA GLN A 390 -4.23 -20.65 54.61
C GLN A 390 -5.33 -20.74 55.67
N VAL A 391 -5.82 -21.95 55.94
CA VAL A 391 -6.94 -22.21 56.85
C VAL A 391 -6.41 -22.87 58.11
N SER A 392 -6.81 -22.35 59.27
CA SER A 392 -6.36 -22.89 60.55
C SER A 392 -6.98 -24.28 60.80
N LYS A 393 -6.16 -25.26 61.19
CA LYS A 393 -6.62 -26.51 61.83
C LYS A 393 -6.64 -26.42 63.36
N GLY A 394 -6.39 -25.23 63.92
CA GLY A 394 -6.15 -25.00 65.34
C GLY A 394 -4.66 -25.16 65.72
N PRO A 395 -4.35 -25.14 67.03
CA PRO A 395 -2.98 -25.30 67.51
C PRO A 395 -2.46 -26.71 67.22
N GLU A 396 -1.15 -26.84 67.01
CA GLU A 396 -0.50 -28.14 66.89
C GLU A 396 -0.51 -28.83 68.27
N LEU A 397 -1.45 -29.78 68.46
CA LEU A 397 -1.61 -30.53 69.69
C LEU A 397 -0.85 -31.84 69.65
N ILE A 398 -0.06 -32.08 70.68
CA ILE A 398 0.78 -33.26 70.88
C ILE A 398 0.22 -34.05 72.06
N THR A 399 0.09 -35.36 71.90
CA THR A 399 -0.38 -36.25 72.96
C THR A 399 0.76 -36.51 73.93
N VAL A 400 0.53 -36.24 75.21
CA VAL A 400 1.52 -36.52 76.26
C VAL A 400 1.66 -38.04 76.43
N PRO A 401 2.87 -38.61 76.27
CA PRO A 401 3.11 -40.04 76.45
C PRO A 401 2.98 -40.45 77.92
N ASP A 402 2.78 -41.74 78.18
CA ASP A 402 2.89 -42.28 79.53
C ASP A 402 4.37 -42.42 79.91
N LEU A 403 4.79 -41.64 80.90
CA LEU A 403 6.15 -41.60 81.40
C LEU A 403 6.34 -42.51 82.61
N ARG A 404 5.27 -43.07 83.18
CA ARG A 404 5.33 -43.87 84.40
C ARG A 404 6.30 -45.05 84.25
N GLY A 405 7.15 -45.23 85.25
CA GLY A 405 8.18 -46.27 85.25
C GLY A 405 9.43 -45.93 84.42
N SER A 406 9.46 -44.84 83.66
CA SER A 406 10.67 -44.41 82.93
C SER A 406 11.69 -43.74 83.86
N THR A 407 12.97 -43.76 83.49
CA THR A 407 14.02 -42.95 84.16
C THR A 407 13.99 -41.51 83.68
N THR A 408 14.57 -40.57 84.44
CA THR A 408 14.64 -39.14 84.05
C THR A 408 15.22 -38.91 82.64
N PRO A 409 16.33 -39.57 82.22
CA PRO A 409 16.83 -39.44 80.86
C PRO A 409 15.86 -40.00 79.80
N GLN A 410 15.21 -41.13 80.08
CA GLN A 410 14.22 -41.74 79.17
C GLN A 410 12.99 -40.85 79.00
N ALA A 411 12.43 -40.33 80.10
CA ALA A 411 11.27 -39.46 80.08
C ALA A 411 11.57 -38.13 79.37
N THR A 412 12.74 -37.54 79.63
CA THR A 412 13.15 -36.29 78.96
C THR A 412 13.39 -36.50 77.47
N ALA A 413 14.02 -37.62 77.08
CA ALA A 413 14.22 -37.95 75.67
C ALA A 413 12.89 -38.20 74.94
N ALA A 414 11.94 -38.91 75.56
CA ALA A 414 10.61 -39.18 75.00
C ALA A 414 9.82 -37.89 74.77
N LEU A 415 9.83 -36.97 75.75
CA LEU A 415 9.19 -35.66 75.62
C LEU A 415 9.87 -34.79 74.56
N LYS A 416 11.20 -34.73 74.54
CA LYS A 416 11.96 -33.94 73.57
C LYS A 416 11.74 -34.44 72.13
N ALA A 417 11.65 -35.75 71.92
CA ALA A 417 11.36 -36.34 70.62
C ALA A 417 9.98 -35.91 70.08
N LEU A 418 9.04 -35.65 70.99
CA LEU A 418 7.71 -35.12 70.67
C LEU A 418 7.67 -33.58 70.69
N GLY A 419 8.81 -32.89 70.80
CA GLY A 419 8.84 -31.42 70.86
C GLY A 419 8.19 -30.83 72.12
N LEU A 420 8.11 -31.60 73.21
CA LEU A 420 7.65 -31.17 74.53
C LEU A 420 8.84 -30.92 75.46
N THR A 421 8.62 -30.09 76.48
CA THR A 421 9.65 -29.74 77.47
C THR A 421 9.43 -30.56 78.74
N GLY A 422 10.39 -31.41 79.12
CA GLY A 422 10.32 -32.16 80.38
C GLY A 422 10.87 -31.37 81.57
N ARG A 423 10.15 -31.37 82.70
CA ARG A 423 10.64 -30.84 83.99
C ARG A 423 10.53 -31.93 85.06
N ALA A 424 11.67 -32.40 85.55
CA ALA A 424 11.75 -33.38 86.62
C ALA A 424 11.64 -32.72 88.00
N PHE A 425 10.94 -33.37 88.93
CA PHE A 425 11.00 -33.08 90.36
C PHE A 425 11.32 -34.38 91.11
N ASP A 426 12.48 -34.41 91.75
CA ASP A 426 12.93 -35.56 92.53
C ASP A 426 12.34 -35.49 93.96
N LEU A 427 11.69 -36.57 94.39
CA LEU A 427 11.16 -36.73 95.73
C LEU A 427 12.22 -37.41 96.64
N PRO A 428 12.23 -37.12 97.95
CA PRO A 428 13.13 -37.79 98.89
C PRO A 428 12.92 -39.32 98.92
N ASP A 429 14.00 -40.07 99.11
CA ASP A 429 14.03 -41.54 99.31
C ASP A 429 13.54 -42.40 98.12
N GLY A 430 13.71 -41.90 96.90
CA GLY A 430 13.20 -42.54 95.70
C GLY A 430 14.20 -43.42 94.89
N GLN A 431 13.68 -44.32 94.03
CA GLN A 431 14.44 -45.24 93.16
C GLN A 431 14.75 -44.68 91.76
N GLY A 432 14.50 -43.40 91.49
CA GLY A 432 14.84 -42.74 90.23
C GLY A 432 13.87 -43.04 89.08
N ARG A 433 12.62 -43.42 89.37
CA ARG A 433 11.57 -43.68 88.36
C ARG A 433 10.39 -42.73 88.47
N VAL A 434 9.82 -42.38 87.32
CA VAL A 434 8.63 -41.52 87.25
C VAL A 434 7.42 -42.25 87.86
N VAL A 435 6.83 -41.65 88.89
CA VAL A 435 5.61 -42.16 89.54
C VAL A 435 4.35 -41.47 89.04
N THR A 436 4.45 -40.18 88.71
CA THR A 436 3.32 -39.41 88.21
C THR A 436 3.79 -38.26 87.31
N GLN A 437 2.88 -37.77 86.48
CA GLN A 437 3.12 -36.70 85.52
C GLN A 437 1.92 -35.74 85.46
N SER A 438 2.20 -34.49 85.12
CA SER A 438 1.23 -33.46 84.84
C SER A 438 1.68 -32.64 83.62
N PRO A 439 0.89 -32.56 82.54
CA PRO A 439 -0.43 -33.18 82.34
C PRO A 439 -0.41 -34.73 82.28
N ARG A 440 -1.58 -35.34 82.53
CA ARG A 440 -1.74 -36.80 82.59
C ARG A 440 -1.41 -37.45 81.23
N ALA A 441 -1.00 -38.71 81.24
CA ALA A 441 -0.84 -39.48 80.01
C ALA A 441 -2.11 -39.43 79.15
N GLY A 442 -1.96 -39.25 77.84
CA GLY A 442 -3.08 -39.06 76.91
C GLY A 442 -3.65 -37.64 76.82
N SER A 443 -3.20 -36.70 77.67
CA SER A 443 -3.60 -35.28 77.56
C SER A 443 -3.08 -34.68 76.26
N ARG A 444 -3.82 -33.74 75.66
CA ARG A 444 -3.38 -32.99 74.48
C ARG A 444 -2.83 -31.63 74.89
N VAL A 445 -1.56 -31.38 74.61
CA VAL A 445 -0.86 -30.14 74.94
C VAL A 445 -0.29 -29.49 73.68
N ARG A 446 -0.05 -28.18 73.71
CA ARG A 446 0.60 -27.50 72.57
C ARG A 446 2.05 -27.97 72.43
N ARG A 447 2.58 -27.93 71.21
CA ARG A 447 4.02 -28.06 70.98
C ARG A 447 4.80 -27.11 71.88
N GLY A 448 5.89 -27.59 72.48
CA GLY A 448 6.71 -26.84 73.43
C GLY A 448 6.17 -26.79 74.87
N ALA A 449 4.96 -27.33 75.14
CA ALA A 449 4.40 -27.34 76.50
C ALA A 449 5.29 -28.09 77.50
N VAL A 450 5.27 -27.62 78.75
CA VAL A 450 6.03 -28.21 79.84
C VAL A 450 5.23 -29.36 80.46
N VAL A 451 5.80 -30.57 80.46
CA VAL A 451 5.31 -31.73 81.17
C VAL A 451 6.17 -31.93 82.41
N THR A 452 5.55 -31.75 83.57
CA THR A 452 6.20 -31.94 84.87
C THR A 452 6.02 -33.38 85.30
N PHE A 453 7.10 -34.07 85.66
CA PHE A 453 7.04 -35.44 86.17
C PHE A 453 7.79 -35.57 87.49
N TYR A 454 7.23 -36.37 88.38
CA TYR A 454 7.76 -36.59 89.72
C TYR A 454 8.44 -37.94 89.77
N VAL A 455 9.67 -37.94 90.26
CA VAL A 455 10.54 -39.11 90.34
C VAL A 455 10.59 -39.54 91.80
N LEU A 456 10.10 -40.74 92.07
CA LEU A 456 10.37 -41.45 93.32
C LEU A 456 11.50 -42.41 92.98
#